data_AF-A0A6L5EW95-F1
#
_entry.id   AF-A0A6L5EW95-F1
#
_cell.length_a   1.000
_cell.length_b   1.000
_cell.length_c   1.000
_cell.angle_alpha   90.00
_cell.angle_beta   90.00
_cell.angle_gamma   90.00
#
_symmetry.space_group_name_H-M   'P 1'
#
loop_
_entity.id
_entity.type
_entity.pdbx_description
1 polymer ?
#
loop_
_entity_poly.entity_id
_entity_poly.type
_entity_poly.pdbx_seq_one_letter_code
_entity_poly.pdbx_strand_id
1 'polypeptide(L)'
;MFGFFLPDLLLYNAGQKRQVNIRKALPDALDMLTVCVEAGLGFDAALAQVARNTKGPLAAEFARVLQEMQIGKSRTDSLRAMAERTTVTELRAFVSALVQAGELGIAMATVLREQSKELRIRRRQRAEDQAHKAPVKILFPVIFCIFPVMFIAILGPGAISIADALLK
;
A
#
# COMPACT_ATOMS: atom_id res chain seq x y z
N MET A 1 -14.34 -24.93 -17.60
CA MET A 1 -13.01 -24.52 -17.08
C MET A 1 -12.99 -23.06 -16.61
N PHE A 2 -13.56 -22.08 -17.35
CA PHE A 2 -13.58 -20.66 -16.96
C PHE A 2 -14.41 -20.31 -15.70
N GLY A 3 -15.44 -21.08 -15.36
CA GLY A 3 -16.27 -20.81 -14.17
C GLY A 3 -15.60 -21.06 -12.82
N PHE A 4 -14.54 -21.89 -12.79
CA PHE A 4 -13.83 -22.22 -11.54
C PHE A 4 -12.76 -21.18 -11.16
N PHE A 5 -12.17 -20.48 -12.14
CA PHE A 5 -11.17 -19.43 -11.89
C PHE A 5 -11.77 -18.08 -11.48
N LEU A 6 -13.08 -17.89 -11.70
CA LEU A 6 -13.79 -16.66 -11.37
C LEU A 6 -13.84 -16.36 -9.86
N PRO A 7 -14.16 -17.31 -8.96
CA PRO A 7 -14.13 -17.06 -7.52
C PRO A 7 -12.72 -16.75 -7.00
N ASP A 8 -11.68 -17.43 -7.49
CA ASP A 8 -10.29 -17.17 -7.11
C ASP A 8 -9.85 -15.74 -7.48
N LEU A 9 -10.21 -15.29 -8.68
CA LEU A 9 -9.90 -13.94 -9.15
C LEU A 9 -10.64 -12.86 -8.33
N LEU A 10 -11.92 -13.11 -7.98
CA LEU A 10 -12.71 -12.22 -7.14
C LEU A 10 -12.16 -12.15 -5.70
N LEU A 11 -11.76 -13.29 -5.13
CA LEU A 11 -11.11 -13.35 -3.81
C LEU A 11 -9.79 -12.58 -3.82
N TYR A 12 -8.96 -12.79 -4.84
CA TYR A 12 -7.69 -12.11 -4.99
C TYR A 12 -7.86 -10.59 -5.08
N ASN A 13 -8.80 -10.14 -5.92
CA ASN A 13 -9.11 -8.72 -6.07
C ASN A 13 -9.71 -8.11 -4.80
N ALA A 14 -10.58 -8.83 -4.08
CA ALA A 14 -11.13 -8.38 -2.81
C ALA A 14 -10.03 -8.23 -1.75
N GLY A 15 -9.11 -9.20 -1.68
CA GLY A 15 -7.93 -9.15 -0.81
C GLY A 15 -7.05 -7.94 -1.13
N GLN A 16 -6.68 -7.74 -2.40
CA GLN A 16 -5.91 -6.58 -2.85
C GLN A 16 -6.58 -5.26 -2.48
N LYS A 17 -7.89 -5.12 -2.75
CA LYS A 17 -8.66 -3.90 -2.44
C LYS A 17 -8.66 -3.61 -0.94
N ARG A 18 -8.79 -4.66 -0.11
CA ARG A 18 -8.71 -4.55 1.35
C ARG A 18 -7.34 -4.00 1.79
N GLN A 19 -6.25 -4.57 1.30
CA GLN A 19 -4.89 -4.14 1.65
C GLN A 19 -4.61 -2.68 1.21
N VAL A 20 -5.09 -2.29 0.01
CA VAL A 20 -5.00 -0.90 -0.47
C VAL A 20 -5.74 0.06 0.45
N ASN A 21 -6.96 -0.30 0.87
CA ASN A 21 -7.74 0.54 1.79
C ASN A 21 -7.06 0.68 3.16
N ILE A 22 -6.49 -0.41 3.69
CA ILE A 22 -5.71 -0.36 4.94
C ILE A 22 -4.51 0.60 4.79
N ARG A 23 -3.73 0.44 3.71
CA ARG A 23 -2.55 1.28 3.45
C ARG A 23 -2.91 2.76 3.33
N LYS A 24 -4.06 3.09 2.74
CA LYS A 24 -4.52 4.48 2.59
C LYS A 24 -4.99 5.10 3.90
N ALA A 25 -5.68 4.32 4.74
CA ALA A 25 -6.22 4.78 6.02
C ALA A 25 -5.15 4.86 7.13
N LEU A 26 -4.05 4.11 7.00
CA LEU A 26 -3.04 3.98 8.05
C LEU A 26 -2.43 5.31 8.52
N PRO A 27 -1.96 6.23 7.66
CA PRO A 27 -1.32 7.46 8.13
C PRO A 27 -2.27 8.33 8.96
N ASP A 28 -3.52 8.47 8.51
CA ASP A 28 -4.55 9.27 9.20
C ASP A 28 -4.91 8.67 10.56
N ALA A 29 -5.04 7.34 10.61
CA ALA A 29 -5.27 6.63 11.86
C ALA A 29 -4.10 6.78 12.86
N LEU A 30 -2.85 6.75 12.40
CA LEU A 30 -1.69 6.94 13.28
C LEU A 30 -1.55 8.39 13.75
N ASP A 31 -1.86 9.37 12.89
CA ASP A 31 -1.90 10.78 13.28
C ASP A 31 -2.91 10.98 14.41
N MET A 32 -4.12 10.42 14.26
CA MET A 32 -5.15 10.49 15.28
C MET A 32 -4.75 9.74 16.56
N LEU A 33 -4.12 8.57 16.45
CA LEU A 33 -3.63 7.81 17.61
C LEU A 33 -2.58 8.62 18.38
N THR A 34 -1.67 9.28 17.67
CA THR A 34 -0.64 10.14 18.25
C THR A 34 -1.27 11.29 19.02
N VAL A 35 -2.21 12.02 18.41
CA VAL A 35 -2.92 13.14 19.08
C VAL A 35 -3.65 12.66 20.33
N CYS A 36 -4.32 11.50 20.28
CA CYS A 36 -5.02 10.94 21.43
C CYS A 36 -4.05 10.61 22.59
N VAL A 37 -2.92 9.98 22.29
CA VAL A 37 -1.91 9.62 23.30
C VAL A 37 -1.21 10.87 23.85
N GLU A 38 -0.91 11.87 23.00
CA GLU A 38 -0.35 13.15 23.44
C GLU A 38 -1.30 13.95 24.32
N ALA A 39 -2.62 13.80 24.10
CA ALA A 39 -3.66 14.36 24.96
C ALA A 39 -3.81 13.61 26.31
N GLY A 40 -2.95 12.63 26.59
CA GLY A 40 -2.92 11.90 27.86
C GLY A 40 -3.79 10.65 27.91
N LEU A 41 -4.41 10.23 26.79
CA LEU A 41 -5.12 8.95 26.76
C LEU A 41 -4.15 7.78 26.81
N GLY A 42 -4.49 6.76 27.60
CA GLY A 42 -3.81 5.47 27.52
C GLY A 42 -3.94 4.87 26.11
N PHE A 43 -2.93 4.11 25.68
CA PHE A 43 -2.85 3.56 24.32
C PHE A 43 -4.13 2.80 23.89
N ASP A 44 -4.68 1.95 24.77
CA ASP A 44 -5.89 1.18 24.45
C ASP A 44 -7.11 2.08 24.27
N ALA A 45 -7.22 3.15 25.06
CA ALA A 45 -8.29 4.13 24.93
C ALA A 45 -8.14 4.96 23.64
N ALA A 46 -6.91 5.36 23.30
CA ALA A 46 -6.59 6.01 22.03
C ALA A 46 -6.94 5.10 20.84
N LEU A 47 -6.56 3.82 20.91
CA LEU A 47 -6.87 2.81 19.88
C LEU A 47 -8.37 2.62 19.71
N ALA A 48 -9.13 2.61 20.82
CA ALA A 48 -10.58 2.55 20.77
C ALA A 48 -11.20 3.80 20.11
N GLN A 49 -10.64 4.98 20.37
CA GLN A 49 -11.09 6.22 19.73
C GLN A 49 -10.83 6.19 18.22
N VAL A 50 -9.64 5.76 17.81
CA VAL A 50 -9.29 5.62 16.38
C VAL A 50 -10.17 4.57 15.70
N ALA A 51 -10.43 3.42 16.35
CA ALA A 51 -11.29 2.38 15.82
C ALA A 51 -12.74 2.86 15.59
N ARG A 52 -13.25 3.78 16.42
CA ARG A 52 -14.60 4.36 16.26
C ARG A 52 -14.66 5.44 15.18
N ASN A 53 -13.61 6.25 15.03
CA ASN A 53 -13.61 7.40 14.12
C ASN A 53 -13.07 7.07 12.73
N THR A 54 -12.36 5.94 12.57
CA THR A 54 -11.89 5.45 11.27
C THR A 54 -12.94 4.54 10.65
N LYS A 55 -13.08 4.57 9.31
CA LYS A 55 -13.94 3.64 8.57
C LYS A 55 -13.11 2.64 7.76
N GLY A 56 -13.71 1.48 7.50
CA GLY A 56 -13.14 0.47 6.61
C GLY A 56 -12.29 -0.59 7.32
N PRO A 57 -11.47 -1.35 6.57
CA PRO A 57 -10.85 -2.57 7.07
C PRO A 57 -9.81 -2.36 8.17
N LEU A 58 -9.19 -1.18 8.24
CA LEU A 58 -8.24 -0.84 9.30
C LEU A 58 -8.94 -0.66 10.66
N ALA A 59 -10.11 0.00 10.67
CA ALA A 59 -10.90 0.19 11.87
C ALA A 59 -11.37 -1.15 12.45
N ALA A 60 -11.77 -2.09 11.58
CA ALA A 60 -12.15 -3.44 11.98
C ALA A 60 -10.97 -4.21 12.60
N GLU A 61 -9.75 -4.05 12.07
CA GLU A 61 -8.56 -4.67 12.66
C GLU A 61 -8.21 -4.08 14.04
N PHE A 62 -8.32 -2.75 14.23
CA PHE A 62 -8.13 -2.15 15.55
C PHE A 62 -9.20 -2.55 16.57
N ALA A 63 -10.47 -2.61 16.15
CA ALA A 63 -11.56 -3.12 16.98
C ALA A 63 -11.31 -4.57 17.38
N ARG A 64 -10.81 -5.40 16.46
CA ARG A 64 -10.45 -6.78 16.74
C ARG A 64 -9.28 -6.90 17.71
N VAL A 65 -8.26 -6.05 17.62
CA VAL A 65 -7.17 -6.00 18.61
C VAL A 65 -7.72 -5.73 20.01
N LEU A 66 -8.62 -4.75 20.14
CA LEU A 66 -9.25 -4.42 21.42
C LEU A 66 -10.09 -5.58 21.97
N GLN A 67 -10.84 -6.27 21.11
CA GLN A 67 -11.60 -7.46 21.49
C GLN A 67 -10.70 -8.61 21.94
N GLU A 68 -9.61 -8.88 21.21
CA GLU A 68 -8.62 -9.89 21.59
C GLU A 68 -8.02 -9.59 22.97
N MET A 69 -7.75 -8.32 23.27
CA MET A 69 -7.29 -7.89 24.60
C MET A 69 -8.35 -8.05 25.69
N GLN A 70 -9.63 -7.76 25.38
CA GLN A 70 -10.73 -7.92 26.33
C GLN A 70 -10.95 -9.38 26.75
N ILE A 71 -10.66 -10.34 25.87
CA ILE A 71 -10.75 -11.77 26.18
C ILE A 71 -9.46 -12.34 26.79
N GLY A 72 -8.53 -11.47 27.22
CA GLY A 72 -7.34 -11.86 27.99
C GLY A 72 -6.07 -12.11 27.18
N LYS A 73 -6.07 -11.87 25.86
CA LYS A 73 -4.84 -11.95 25.06
C LYS A 73 -3.94 -10.76 25.38
N SER A 74 -2.62 -10.98 25.41
CA SER A 74 -1.68 -9.89 25.65
C SER A 74 -1.77 -8.83 24.54
N ARG A 75 -1.48 -7.57 24.88
CA ARG A 75 -1.42 -6.47 23.90
C ARG A 75 -0.45 -6.80 22.77
N THR A 76 0.73 -7.29 23.14
CA THR A 76 1.79 -7.68 22.21
C THR A 76 1.32 -8.73 21.21
N ASP A 77 0.68 -9.80 21.68
CA ASP A 77 0.23 -10.89 20.79
C ASP A 77 -0.95 -10.45 19.92
N SER A 78 -1.82 -9.58 20.44
CA SER A 78 -2.96 -9.03 19.70
C SER A 78 -2.48 -8.14 18.56
N LEU A 79 -1.49 -7.28 18.82
CA LEU A 79 -0.86 -6.44 17.80
C LEU A 79 -0.09 -7.28 16.77
N ARG A 80 0.71 -8.27 17.19
CA ARG A 80 1.41 -9.19 16.26
C ARG A 80 0.41 -9.93 15.35
N ALA A 81 -0.68 -10.45 15.91
CA ALA A 81 -1.71 -11.13 15.12
C ALA A 81 -2.38 -10.21 14.08
N MET A 82 -2.58 -8.92 14.39
CA MET A 82 -3.05 -7.94 13.40
C MET A 82 -2.05 -7.76 12.24
N ALA A 83 -0.76 -7.70 12.54
CA ALA A 83 0.29 -7.60 11.53
C ALA A 83 0.38 -8.86 10.65
N GLU A 84 0.11 -10.05 11.18
CA GLU A 84 0.09 -11.31 10.42
C GLU A 84 -1.10 -11.37 9.45
N ARG A 85 -2.29 -10.90 9.85
CA ARG A 85 -3.50 -10.87 9.01
C ARG A 85 -3.43 -9.88 7.84
N THR A 86 -2.49 -8.94 7.89
CA THR A 86 -2.36 -7.85 6.92
C THR A 86 -1.05 -7.96 6.15
N THR A 87 -1.04 -7.68 4.85
CA THR A 87 0.19 -7.70 4.01
C THR A 87 0.77 -6.30 3.78
N VAL A 88 0.25 -5.29 4.49
CA VAL A 88 0.74 -3.91 4.44
C VAL A 88 2.02 -3.78 5.27
N THR A 89 3.15 -3.61 4.58
CA THR A 89 4.49 -3.47 5.19
C THR A 89 4.56 -2.36 6.23
N GLU A 90 3.93 -1.21 5.96
CA GLU A 90 3.89 -0.07 6.87
C GLU A 90 3.22 -0.40 8.21
N LEU A 91 2.10 -1.15 8.18
CA LEU A 91 1.40 -1.55 9.39
C LEU A 91 2.24 -2.53 10.20
N ARG A 92 2.92 -3.47 9.52
CA ARG A 92 3.81 -4.43 10.18
C ARG A 92 4.98 -3.74 10.87
N ALA A 93 5.61 -2.77 10.19
CA ALA A 93 6.71 -1.99 10.75
C ALA A 93 6.25 -1.21 12.00
N PHE A 94 5.10 -0.55 11.92
CA PHE A 94 4.49 0.17 13.04
C PHE A 94 4.20 -0.75 14.24
N VAL A 95 3.54 -1.88 14.01
CA VAL A 95 3.26 -2.88 15.05
C VAL A 95 4.54 -3.39 15.70
N SER A 96 5.56 -3.70 14.90
CA SER A 96 6.85 -4.16 15.41
C SER A 96 7.50 -3.12 16.32
N ALA A 97 7.45 -1.83 15.93
CA ALA A 97 7.99 -0.75 16.74
C ALA A 97 7.22 -0.57 18.07
N LEU A 98 5.89 -0.69 18.04
CA LEU A 98 5.07 -0.65 19.27
C LEU A 98 5.38 -1.82 20.19
N VAL A 99 5.48 -3.03 19.65
CA VAL A 99 5.78 -4.21 20.45
C VAL A 99 7.14 -4.09 21.12
N GLN A 100 8.16 -3.66 20.38
CA GLN A 100 9.51 -3.43 20.93
C GLN A 100 9.49 -2.35 22.02
N ALA A 101 8.77 -1.26 21.82
CA ALA A 101 8.66 -0.22 22.83
C ALA A 101 7.92 -0.67 24.09
N GLY A 102 6.90 -1.53 23.96
CA GLY A 102 6.23 -2.15 25.09
C GLY A 102 7.15 -3.07 25.89
N GLU A 103 7.97 -3.87 25.20
CA GLU A 103 8.96 -4.77 25.83
C GLU A 103 10.10 -3.99 26.53
N LEU A 104 10.50 -2.84 25.98
CA LEU A 104 11.57 -1.99 26.51
C LEU A 104 11.07 -0.92 27.53
N GLY A 105 9.76 -0.86 27.80
CA GLY A 105 9.16 0.15 28.70
C GLY A 105 9.24 1.58 28.16
N ILE A 106 9.46 1.77 26.86
CA ILE A 106 9.55 3.07 26.21
C ILE A 106 8.15 3.67 26.09
N ALA A 107 8.02 4.98 26.34
CA ALA A 107 6.75 5.69 26.18
C ALA A 107 6.20 5.53 24.75
N MET A 108 5.01 4.95 24.64
CA MET A 108 4.33 4.70 23.35
C MET A 108 4.18 5.96 22.49
N ALA A 109 4.00 7.12 23.15
CA ALA A 109 3.92 8.43 22.51
C ALA A 109 5.14 8.73 21.61
N THR A 110 6.34 8.39 22.06
CA THR A 110 7.58 8.64 21.33
C THR A 110 7.64 7.81 20.04
N VAL A 111 7.28 6.53 20.13
CA VAL A 111 7.25 5.64 18.96
C VAL A 111 6.18 6.04 17.95
N LEU A 112 5.00 6.43 18.45
CA LEU A 112 3.91 6.93 17.63
C LEU A 112 4.31 8.16 16.82
N ARG A 113 4.97 9.13 17.47
CA ARG A 113 5.41 10.37 16.84
C ARG A 113 6.44 10.12 15.73
N GLU A 114 7.45 9.29 15.99
CA GLU A 114 8.47 8.95 14.99
C GLU A 114 7.85 8.20 13.80
N GLN A 115 6.99 7.20 14.07
CA GLN A 115 6.35 6.41 13.02
C GLN A 115 5.34 7.23 12.19
N SER A 116 4.57 8.12 12.81
CA SER A 116 3.67 9.05 12.08
C SER A 116 4.46 9.96 11.13
N LYS A 117 5.58 10.52 11.61
CA LYS A 117 6.46 11.37 10.78
C LYS A 117 7.05 10.60 9.61
N GLU A 118 7.53 9.38 9.83
CA GLU A 118 8.06 8.55 8.75
C GLU A 118 6.98 8.16 7.72
N LEU A 119 5.75 7.85 8.16
CA LEU A 119 4.65 7.56 7.23
C LEU A 119 4.26 8.77 6.39
N ARG A 120 4.32 9.99 6.93
CA ARG A 120 4.10 11.23 6.15
C ARG A 120 5.16 11.40 5.07
N ILE A 121 6.44 11.13 5.39
CA ILE A 121 7.54 11.15 4.42
C ILE A 121 7.32 10.10 3.33
N ARG A 122 7.00 8.86 3.72
CA ARG A 122 6.72 7.76 2.78
C ARG A 122 5.49 8.03 1.91
N ARG A 123 4.47 8.71 2.42
CA ARG A 123 3.30 9.16 1.64
C ARG A 123 3.72 10.14 0.54
N ARG A 124 4.63 11.07 0.86
CA ARG A 124 5.18 12.03 -0.10
C ARG A 124 6.02 11.35 -1.18
N GLN A 125 6.96 10.49 -0.77
CA GLN A 125 7.80 9.72 -1.70
C GLN A 125 6.98 8.82 -2.62
N ARG A 126 5.86 8.24 -2.16
CA ARG A 126 4.97 7.45 -3.02
C ARG A 126 4.20 8.26 -4.05
N ALA A 127 3.83 9.49 -3.72
CA ALA A 127 3.23 10.40 -4.68
C ALA A 127 4.26 10.73 -5.79
N GLU A 128 5.52 10.90 -5.41
CA GLU A 128 6.65 11.09 -6.32
C GLU A 128 6.94 9.82 -7.15
N ASP A 129 6.96 8.62 -6.56
CA ASP A 129 7.15 7.35 -7.27
C ASP A 129 6.02 7.06 -8.27
N GLN A 130 4.77 7.45 -7.96
CA GLN A 130 3.66 7.36 -8.91
C GLN A 130 3.82 8.34 -10.07
N ALA A 131 4.40 9.53 -9.83
CA ALA A 131 4.77 10.45 -10.90
C ALA A 131 5.91 9.90 -11.76
N HIS A 132 6.89 9.21 -11.17
CA HIS A 132 8.00 8.58 -11.90
C HIS A 132 7.65 7.29 -12.67
N LYS A 133 6.44 6.74 -12.52
CA LYS A 133 5.91 5.67 -13.38
C LYS A 133 5.23 6.19 -14.66
N ALA A 134 5.06 7.50 -14.81
CA ALA A 134 4.52 8.12 -16.02
C ALA A 134 5.36 7.93 -17.30
N PRO A 135 6.71 7.97 -17.27
CA PRO A 135 7.51 7.93 -18.51
C PRO A 135 7.41 6.60 -19.26
N VAL A 136 7.30 5.47 -18.55
CA VAL A 136 7.33 4.13 -19.16
C VAL A 136 6.03 3.83 -19.93
N LYS A 137 4.89 4.44 -19.54
CA LYS A 137 3.62 4.31 -20.28
C LYS A 137 3.58 5.12 -21.59
N ILE A 138 4.38 6.19 -21.71
CA ILE A 138 4.47 7.01 -22.94
C ILE A 138 5.45 6.38 -23.94
N LEU A 139 6.45 5.64 -23.47
CA LEU A 139 7.44 5.00 -24.34
C LEU A 139 6.84 3.89 -25.23
N PHE A 140 5.86 3.13 -24.70
CA PHE A 140 5.25 2.01 -25.43
C PHE A 140 4.50 2.46 -26.70
N PRO A 141 3.60 3.47 -26.67
CA PRO A 141 3.01 4.03 -27.89
C PRO A 141 4.03 4.65 -28.85
N VAL A 142 5.07 5.32 -28.33
CA VAL A 142 6.08 6.00 -29.15
C VAL A 142 6.90 4.99 -29.97
N ILE A 143 7.34 3.90 -29.36
CA ILE A 143 8.04 2.82 -30.09
C ILE A 143 7.10 2.19 -31.12
N PHE A 144 5.85 1.91 -30.75
CA PHE A 144 4.91 1.24 -31.64
C PHE A 144 4.45 2.11 -32.82
N CYS A 145 4.45 3.44 -32.70
CA CYS A 145 4.06 4.35 -33.79
C CYS A 145 5.25 4.86 -34.62
N ILE A 146 6.40 5.15 -34.03
CA ILE A 146 7.56 5.72 -34.76
C ILE A 146 8.35 4.63 -35.49
N PHE A 147 8.52 3.46 -34.87
CA PHE A 147 9.34 2.37 -35.44
C PHE A 147 8.80 1.86 -36.79
N PRO A 148 7.46 1.63 -36.98
CA PRO A 148 6.93 1.22 -38.28
C PRO A 148 7.08 2.31 -39.35
N VAL A 149 6.92 3.59 -38.97
CA VAL A 149 7.04 4.72 -39.90
C VAL A 149 8.48 4.86 -40.40
N MET A 150 9.48 4.71 -39.52
CA MET A 150 10.89 4.69 -39.93
C MET A 150 11.20 3.53 -40.88
N PHE A 151 10.65 2.35 -40.59
CA PHE A 151 10.86 1.16 -41.42
C PHE A 151 10.29 1.35 -42.83
N ILE A 152 9.07 1.89 -42.94
CA ILE A 152 8.42 2.22 -44.20
C ILE A 152 9.18 3.32 -44.95
N ALA A 153 9.66 4.36 -44.26
CA ALA A 153 10.38 5.46 -44.89
C ALA A 153 11.75 5.04 -45.45
N ILE A 154 12.46 4.12 -44.78
CA ILE A 154 13.78 3.66 -45.22
C ILE A 154 13.67 2.53 -46.25
N LEU A 155 12.85 1.51 -45.99
CA LEU A 155 12.73 0.33 -46.86
C LEU A 155 11.73 0.51 -47.99
N GLY A 156 10.78 1.43 -47.88
CA GLY A 156 9.81 1.73 -48.93
C GLY A 156 10.46 2.06 -50.27
N PRO A 157 11.32 3.08 -50.37
CA PRO A 157 11.99 3.42 -51.63
C PRO A 157 12.98 2.34 -52.09
N GLY A 158 13.64 1.65 -51.15
CA GLY A 158 14.55 0.55 -51.46
C GLY A 158 13.85 -0.66 -52.08
N ALA A 159 12.68 -1.03 -51.56
CA ALA A 159 11.87 -2.13 -52.10
C ALA A 159 11.29 -1.80 -53.48
N ILE A 160 10.83 -0.56 -53.69
CA ILE A 160 10.33 -0.10 -55.00
C ILE A 160 11.47 -0.12 -56.04
N SER A 161 12.66 0.36 -55.66
CA SER A 161 13.82 0.38 -56.58
C SER A 161 14.29 -1.02 -56.98
N ILE A 162 14.22 -1.99 -56.08
CA ILE A 162 14.57 -3.39 -56.37
C ILE A 162 13.49 -4.06 -57.24
N ALA A 163 12.21 -3.78 -57.00
CA ALA A 163 11.10 -4.30 -57.80
C ALA A 163 11.17 -3.79 -59.24
N ASP A 164 11.44 -2.49 -59.43
CA ASP A 164 11.62 -1.89 -60.77
C ASP A 164 12.86 -2.43 -61.49
N ALA A 165 13.91 -2.80 -60.76
CA ALA A 165 15.12 -3.41 -61.32
C ALA A 165 14.95 -4.89 -61.69
N LEU A 166 14.01 -5.60 -61.07
CA LEU A 166 13.71 -7.02 -61.35
C LEU A 166 12.61 -7.22 -62.40
N LEU A 167 11.76 -6.22 -62.63
CA LEU A 167 10.70 -6.23 -63.65
C LEU A 167 11.17 -5.78 -65.05
N LYS A 168 12.47 -5.50 -65.21
CA LYS A 168 13.11 -5.07 -66.45
C LYS A 168 14.06 -6.14 -66.95
#